data_AF-A0A2R3JMX5-F1
#
_entry.id   AF-A0A2R3JMX5-F1
#
_cell.length_a   1.000
_cell.length_b   1.000
_cell.length_c   1.000
_cell.angle_alpha   90.00
_cell.angle_beta   90.00
_cell.angle_gamma   90.00
#
_symmetry.space_group_name_H-M   'P 1'
#
loop_
_entity.id
_entity.type
_entity.pdbx_description
1 polymer ?
#
loop_
_entity_poly.entity_id
_entity_poly.type
_entity_poly.pdbx_seq_one_letter_code
_entity_poly.pdbx_strand_id
1 'polypeptide(L)'
;MQVDMRAYIFQMFTDIIILYAFSNRINNQQFSTGKKVMGYGLAPLILILNVQGDFSVYLLYMGLIYLINYQFHWVPRGVNLLLFAGDCIILASFIANAVSVPFVNFAVKQGWFFVIATQLVEVGVLTLIVRYLKKPINSLFSDQNFQVLLMILQLILLVIFYFFIQLANKVGVYDKFTFGTLIFAIIECLLLAGVFLNAYLRSKRRYQAKLEQQQLDNLRTYTKQLEQSQTKLRKFRHDYKNMLLSLSELT
;
A
#
# COMPACT_ATOMS: atom_id res chain seq x y z
N MET A 1 -2.50 0.00 -31.87
CA MET A 1 -1.63 1.11 -32.24
C MET A 1 -0.29 0.49 -32.59
N GLN A 2 0.21 0.67 -33.82
CA GLN A 2 1.50 0.09 -34.19
C GLN A 2 2.60 1.08 -33.83
N VAL A 3 3.31 0.81 -32.74
CA VAL A 3 4.52 1.56 -32.33
C VAL A 3 5.74 0.92 -33.00
N ASP A 4 6.73 1.72 -33.36
CA ASP A 4 8.03 1.21 -33.79
C ASP A 4 8.63 0.28 -32.72
N MET A 5 9.04 -0.92 -33.14
CA MET A 5 9.58 -1.96 -32.25
C MET A 5 10.76 -1.45 -31.41
N ARG A 6 11.61 -0.59 -31.99
CA ARG A 6 12.77 -0.02 -31.26
C ARG A 6 12.32 0.96 -30.17
N ALA A 7 11.32 1.78 -30.49
CA ALA A 7 10.75 2.73 -29.54
C ALA A 7 9.99 2.00 -28.41
N TYR A 8 9.33 0.89 -28.73
CA TYR A 8 8.67 0.04 -27.74
C TYR A 8 9.66 -0.66 -26.77
N ILE A 9 10.77 -1.19 -27.29
CA ILE A 9 11.83 -1.77 -26.43
C ILE A 9 12.44 -0.70 -25.53
N PHE A 10 12.66 0.50 -26.07
CA PHE A 10 13.11 1.64 -25.27
C PHE A 10 12.11 1.96 -24.16
N GLN A 11 10.80 1.96 -24.48
CA GLN A 11 9.76 2.20 -23.50
C GLN A 11 9.81 1.21 -22.33
N MET A 12 9.85 -0.08 -22.64
CA MET A 12 9.98 -1.13 -21.62
C MET A 12 11.20 -0.94 -20.73
N PHE A 13 12.34 -0.57 -21.30
CA PHE A 13 13.57 -0.33 -20.53
C PHE A 13 13.41 0.81 -19.53
N THR A 14 12.87 1.93 -20.00
CA THR A 14 12.68 3.12 -19.16
C THR A 14 11.62 2.92 -18.10
N ASP A 15 10.55 2.16 -18.35
CA ASP A 15 9.49 1.90 -17.37
C ASP A 15 10.04 1.11 -16.16
N ILE A 16 10.94 0.16 -16.41
CA ILE A 16 11.68 -0.59 -15.37
C ILE A 16 12.55 0.35 -14.51
N ILE A 17 13.20 1.33 -15.15
CA ILE A 17 14.01 2.34 -14.45
C ILE A 17 13.12 3.29 -13.64
N ILE A 18 12.02 3.74 -14.23
CA ILE A 18 11.02 4.61 -13.60
C ILE A 18 10.44 3.93 -12.36
N LEU A 19 10.13 2.63 -12.44
CA LEU A 19 9.63 1.84 -11.31
C LEU A 19 10.59 1.87 -10.11
N TYR A 20 11.86 1.61 -10.37
CA TYR A 20 12.87 1.62 -9.32
C TYR A 20 13.12 3.04 -8.78
N ALA A 21 13.18 4.05 -9.66
CA ALA A 21 13.35 5.43 -9.26
C ALA A 21 12.18 5.95 -8.40
N PHE A 22 10.95 5.59 -8.77
CA PHE A 22 9.73 5.97 -8.07
C PHE A 22 9.65 5.33 -6.68
N SER A 23 9.86 4.01 -6.60
CA SER A 23 9.88 3.28 -5.32
C SER A 23 10.93 3.86 -4.35
N ASN A 24 12.13 4.17 -4.84
CA ASN A 24 13.18 4.80 -4.03
C ASN A 24 12.82 6.24 -3.58
N ARG A 25 12.13 7.04 -4.40
CA ARG A 25 11.69 8.40 -4.01
C ARG A 25 10.58 8.41 -2.98
N ILE A 26 9.66 7.45 -3.04
CA ILE A 26 8.61 7.27 -2.04
C ILE A 26 9.20 6.79 -0.72
N ASN A 27 10.17 5.89 -0.78
CA ASN A 27 10.78 5.33 0.42
C ASN A 27 11.47 6.43 1.25
N ASN A 28 11.10 6.52 2.53
CA ASN A 28 11.71 7.47 3.46
C ASN A 28 13.07 6.97 3.98
N GLN A 29 13.28 5.65 4.02
CA GLN A 29 14.57 5.03 4.32
C GLN A 29 15.29 4.79 3.00
N GLN A 30 16.07 5.78 2.55
CA GLN A 30 16.75 5.68 1.27
C GLN A 30 17.61 4.40 1.20
N PHE A 31 17.54 3.67 0.10
CA PHE A 31 18.40 2.50 -0.11
C PHE A 31 19.88 2.93 -0.11
N SER A 32 20.76 2.06 0.37
CA SER A 32 22.20 2.31 0.31
C SER A 32 22.68 2.41 -1.14
N THR A 33 23.75 3.18 -1.38
CA THR A 33 24.26 3.45 -2.73
C THR A 33 24.60 2.17 -3.50
N GLY A 34 25.14 1.15 -2.83
CA GLY A 34 25.40 -0.16 -3.45
C GLY A 34 24.14 -0.89 -3.89
N LYS A 35 23.09 -0.89 -3.06
CA LYS A 35 21.79 -1.50 -3.40
C LYS A 35 21.09 -0.75 -4.55
N LYS A 36 21.29 0.57 -4.64
CA LYS A 36 20.82 1.39 -5.78
C LYS A 36 21.48 0.96 -7.09
N VAL A 37 22.81 0.81 -7.11
CA VAL A 37 23.55 0.38 -8.30
C VAL A 37 23.12 -1.03 -8.73
N MET A 38 22.97 -1.97 -7.78
CA MET A 38 22.49 -3.32 -8.08
C MET A 38 21.05 -3.32 -8.62
N GLY A 39 20.16 -2.49 -8.06
CA GLY A 39 18.77 -2.36 -8.51
C GLY A 39 18.66 -1.87 -9.96
N TYR A 40 19.36 -0.79 -10.30
CA TYR A 40 19.40 -0.30 -11.69
C TYR A 40 20.13 -1.28 -12.63
N GLY A 41 21.14 -1.99 -12.14
CA GLY A 41 21.89 -3.00 -12.90
C GLY A 41 21.07 -4.23 -13.31
N LEU A 42 19.95 -4.51 -12.62
CA LEU A 42 19.04 -5.58 -13.02
C LEU A 42 18.17 -5.23 -14.24
N ALA A 43 17.96 -3.94 -14.52
CA ALA A 43 17.06 -3.49 -15.59
C ALA A 43 17.35 -4.12 -16.97
N PRO A 44 18.60 -4.20 -17.46
CA PRO A 44 18.88 -4.87 -18.74
C PRO A 44 18.59 -6.37 -18.74
N LEU A 45 18.79 -7.07 -17.61
CA LEU A 45 18.50 -8.50 -17.51
C LEU A 45 16.99 -8.78 -17.58
N ILE A 46 16.20 -7.90 -16.97
CA ILE A 46 14.73 -7.99 -16.99
C ILE A 46 14.16 -7.63 -18.35
N LEU A 47 14.79 -6.70 -19.08
CA LEU A 47 14.40 -6.40 -20.45
C LEU A 47 14.49 -7.65 -21.34
N ILE A 48 15.57 -8.43 -21.21
CA ILE A 48 15.74 -9.70 -21.96
C ILE A 48 14.61 -10.69 -21.61
N LEU A 49 14.22 -10.76 -20.33
CA LEU A 49 13.09 -11.60 -19.90
C LEU A 49 11.74 -11.07 -20.41
N ASN A 50 11.56 -9.76 -20.50
CA ASN A 50 10.33 -9.09 -20.99
C ASN A 50 10.11 -9.29 -22.49
N VAL A 51 11.20 -9.44 -23.28
CA VAL A 51 11.07 -9.81 -24.70
C VAL A 51 10.40 -11.19 -24.87
N GLN A 52 10.49 -12.08 -23.87
CA GLN A 52 9.92 -13.43 -23.91
C GLN A 52 8.69 -13.63 -23.02
N GLY A 53 8.44 -12.73 -22.06
CA GLY A 53 7.37 -12.85 -21.07
C GLY A 53 6.50 -11.60 -21.02
N ASP A 54 5.20 -11.81 -20.85
CA ASP A 54 4.21 -10.73 -20.68
C ASP A 54 4.41 -9.96 -19.35
N PHE A 55 3.39 -9.20 -18.93
CA PHE A 55 3.32 -8.44 -17.67
C PHE A 55 3.77 -9.20 -16.40
N SER A 56 3.81 -10.54 -16.39
CA SER A 56 4.39 -11.35 -15.31
C SER A 56 5.85 -10.99 -14.99
N VAL A 57 6.58 -10.40 -15.93
CA VAL A 57 7.97 -9.95 -15.74
C VAL A 57 8.08 -8.79 -14.75
N TYR A 58 7.05 -7.94 -14.63
CA TYR A 58 7.04 -6.87 -13.62
C TYR A 58 6.91 -7.43 -12.20
N LEU A 59 6.17 -8.52 -11.99
CA LEU A 59 6.08 -9.20 -10.69
C LEU A 59 7.41 -9.84 -10.30
N LEU A 60 8.09 -10.48 -11.25
CA LEU A 60 9.44 -11.01 -11.06
C LEU A 60 10.42 -9.89 -10.69
N TYR A 61 10.33 -8.75 -11.37
CA TYR A 61 11.18 -7.59 -11.05
C TYR A 61 10.94 -7.06 -9.63
N MET A 62 9.68 -6.88 -9.23
CA MET A 62 9.35 -6.48 -7.85
C MET A 62 9.91 -7.49 -6.83
N GLY A 63 9.80 -8.79 -7.11
CA GLY A 63 10.40 -9.84 -6.29
C GLY A 63 11.92 -9.73 -6.19
N LEU A 64 12.62 -9.50 -7.31
CA LEU A 64 14.08 -9.34 -7.32
C LEU A 64 14.54 -8.07 -6.59
N ILE A 65 13.85 -6.93 -6.78
CA ILE A 65 14.12 -5.70 -6.02
C ILE A 65 13.93 -5.95 -4.52
N TYR A 66 12.88 -6.68 -4.14
CA TYR A 66 12.63 -7.04 -2.76
C TYR A 66 13.79 -7.87 -2.19
N LEU A 67 14.24 -8.89 -2.91
CA LEU A 67 15.36 -9.75 -2.50
C LEU A 67 16.67 -8.98 -2.32
N ILE A 68 17.03 -8.08 -3.25
CA ILE A 68 18.24 -7.26 -3.14
C ILE A 68 18.18 -6.34 -1.93
N ASN A 69 17.01 -5.74 -1.68
CA ASN A 69 16.88 -4.73 -0.64
C ASN A 69 16.75 -5.34 0.77
N TYR A 70 16.03 -6.45 0.89
CA TYR A 70 15.64 -7.04 2.18
C TYR A 70 16.25 -8.42 2.47
N GLN A 71 17.07 -8.98 1.57
CA GLN A 71 17.86 -10.19 1.81
C GLN A 71 17.03 -11.32 2.45
N PHE A 72 15.87 -11.64 1.87
CA PHE A 72 14.90 -12.65 2.36
C PHE A 72 14.23 -12.40 3.73
N HIS A 73 14.52 -11.29 4.41
CA HIS A 73 13.80 -10.95 5.64
C HIS A 73 12.39 -10.47 5.33
N TRP A 74 11.41 -10.91 6.13
CA TRP A 74 10.00 -10.52 5.92
C TRP A 74 9.77 -9.09 6.44
N VAL A 75 9.62 -8.13 5.52
CA VAL A 75 9.42 -6.71 5.80
C VAL A 75 8.16 -6.25 5.05
N PRO A 76 6.98 -6.27 5.70
CA PRO A 76 5.69 -5.95 5.06
C PRO A 76 5.66 -4.57 4.43
N ARG A 77 6.32 -3.59 5.06
CA ARG A 77 6.47 -2.24 4.52
C ARG A 77 7.16 -2.21 3.15
N GLY A 78 8.16 -3.07 2.94
CA GLY A 78 8.88 -3.15 1.67
C GLY A 78 8.00 -3.71 0.56
N VAL A 79 7.19 -4.73 0.88
CA VAL A 79 6.22 -5.31 -0.06
C VAL A 79 5.16 -4.27 -0.44
N ASN A 80 4.54 -3.61 0.54
CA ASN A 80 3.53 -2.56 0.28
C ASN A 80 4.07 -1.42 -0.57
N LEU A 81 5.34 -1.06 -0.38
CA LEU A 81 5.97 0.00 -1.16
C LEU A 81 6.16 -0.40 -2.63
N LEU A 82 6.53 -1.64 -2.90
CA LEU A 82 6.72 -2.14 -4.27
C LEU A 82 5.38 -2.36 -4.98
N LEU A 83 4.39 -2.94 -4.29
CA LEU A 83 3.04 -3.10 -4.84
C LEU A 83 2.42 -1.74 -5.17
N PHE A 84 2.47 -0.80 -4.24
CA PHE A 84 2.00 0.56 -4.49
C PHE A 84 2.72 1.25 -5.65
N ALA A 85 4.03 1.03 -5.79
CA ALA A 85 4.79 1.55 -6.92
C ALA A 85 4.28 0.97 -8.25
N GLY A 86 4.05 -0.36 -8.30
CA GLY A 86 3.47 -1.03 -9.46
C GLY A 86 2.09 -0.47 -9.83
N ASP A 87 1.18 -0.39 -8.86
CA ASP A 87 -0.18 0.14 -9.09
C ASP A 87 -0.17 1.58 -9.61
N CYS A 88 0.70 2.44 -9.06
CA CYS A 88 0.82 3.84 -9.50
C CYS A 88 1.33 3.96 -10.93
N ILE A 89 2.27 3.10 -11.34
CA ILE A 89 2.82 3.12 -12.70
C ILE A 89 1.76 2.68 -13.70
N ILE A 90 0.98 1.64 -13.38
CA ILE A 90 -0.12 1.19 -14.24
C ILE A 90 -1.15 2.31 -14.39
N LEU A 91 -1.56 2.95 -13.29
CA LEU A 91 -2.48 4.09 -13.32
C LEU A 91 -1.92 5.28 -14.11
N ALA A 92 -0.64 5.61 -13.90
CA ALA A 92 0.02 6.68 -14.64
C ALA A 92 0.08 6.37 -16.14
N SER A 93 0.31 5.10 -16.51
CA SER A 93 0.29 4.65 -17.90
C SER A 93 -1.11 4.76 -18.53
N PHE A 94 -2.18 4.45 -17.79
CA PHE A 94 -3.56 4.63 -18.26
C PHE A 94 -3.90 6.10 -18.49
N ILE A 95 -3.47 6.99 -17.58
CA ILE A 95 -3.65 8.43 -17.72
C ILE A 95 -2.84 8.93 -18.93
N ALA A 96 -1.57 8.55 -19.04
CA ALA A 96 -0.70 8.94 -20.14
C ALA A 96 -1.27 8.50 -21.50
N ASN A 97 -1.76 7.27 -21.58
CA ASN A 97 -2.43 6.75 -22.78
C ASN A 97 -3.71 7.52 -23.10
N ALA A 98 -4.57 7.80 -22.12
CA ALA A 98 -5.80 8.56 -22.33
C ALA A 98 -5.54 10.00 -22.80
N VAL A 99 -4.49 10.64 -22.28
CA VAL A 99 -4.05 11.98 -22.71
C VAL A 99 -3.45 11.95 -24.12
N SER A 100 -2.80 10.84 -24.49
CA SER A 100 -2.08 10.74 -25.76
C SER A 100 -2.97 10.33 -26.94
N VAL A 101 -4.06 9.60 -26.69
CA VAL A 101 -5.02 9.12 -27.71
C VAL A 101 -5.57 10.21 -28.65
N PRO A 102 -5.98 11.41 -28.18
CA PRO A 102 -6.42 12.48 -29.08
C PRO A 102 -5.36 12.91 -30.11
N PHE A 103 -4.09 12.65 -29.83
CA PHE A 103 -2.95 13.00 -30.69
C PHE A 103 -2.47 11.81 -31.54
N VAL A 104 -3.16 10.66 -31.46
CA VAL A 104 -2.81 9.44 -32.20
C VAL A 104 -3.46 9.45 -33.58
N ASN A 105 -2.62 9.40 -34.62
CA ASN A 105 -3.08 9.01 -35.95
C ASN A 105 -3.04 7.49 -36.08
N PHE A 106 -4.21 6.84 -36.07
CA PHE A 106 -4.34 5.37 -36.13
C PHE A 106 -3.86 4.76 -37.46
N ALA A 107 -3.70 5.58 -38.51
CA ALA A 107 -3.24 5.15 -39.83
C ALA A 107 -1.70 5.07 -39.96
N VAL A 108 -0.94 5.69 -39.04
CA VAL A 108 0.52 5.82 -39.15
C VAL A 108 1.21 5.10 -37.99
N LYS A 109 2.31 4.39 -38.28
CA LYS A 109 3.17 3.82 -37.25
C LYS A 109 3.76 4.94 -36.39
N GLN A 110 3.57 4.82 -35.09
CA GLN A 110 3.95 5.84 -34.14
C GLN A 110 5.44 5.72 -33.81
N GLY A 111 6.17 6.82 -33.99
CA GLY A 111 7.61 6.89 -33.81
C GLY A 111 8.03 7.31 -32.40
N TRP A 112 9.34 7.52 -32.24
CA TRP A 112 10.01 7.89 -30.99
C TRP A 112 9.41 9.10 -30.27
N PHE A 113 9.00 10.12 -31.01
CA PHE A 113 8.44 11.35 -30.41
C PHE A 113 7.20 11.06 -29.58
N PHE A 114 6.32 10.18 -30.06
CA PHE A 114 5.11 9.82 -29.32
C PHE A 114 5.44 9.08 -28.03
N VAL A 115 6.36 8.11 -28.08
CA VAL A 115 6.78 7.32 -26.92
C VAL A 115 7.45 8.21 -25.86
N ILE A 116 8.28 9.17 -26.28
CA ILE A 116 8.89 10.10 -25.33
C ILE A 116 7.83 11.01 -24.71
N ALA A 117 6.87 11.49 -25.50
CA ALA A 117 5.80 12.34 -25.00
C ALA A 117 4.90 11.61 -23.98
N THR A 118 4.49 10.37 -24.25
CA THR A 118 3.70 9.56 -23.30
C THR A 118 4.45 9.35 -21.99
N GLN A 119 5.74 9.06 -22.05
CA GLN A 119 6.58 8.87 -20.86
C GLN A 119 6.80 10.14 -20.06
N LEU A 120 6.91 11.30 -20.72
CA LEU A 120 6.99 12.58 -20.02
C LEU A 120 5.70 12.86 -19.24
N VAL A 121 4.53 12.52 -19.80
CA VAL A 121 3.25 12.62 -19.09
C VAL A 121 3.23 11.65 -17.91
N GLU A 122 3.65 10.40 -18.09
CA GLU A 122 3.71 9.39 -17.04
C GLU A 122 4.60 9.83 -15.86
N VAL A 123 5.82 10.28 -16.15
CA VAL A 123 6.75 10.80 -15.14
C VAL A 123 6.15 12.04 -14.47
N GLY A 124 5.49 12.92 -15.22
CA GLY A 124 4.74 14.06 -14.69
C GLY A 124 3.71 13.65 -13.63
N VAL A 125 2.87 12.67 -13.96
CA VAL A 125 1.85 12.12 -13.03
C VAL A 125 2.52 11.50 -11.80
N LEU A 126 3.55 10.68 -11.98
CA LEU A 126 4.27 10.06 -10.86
C LEU A 126 4.93 11.11 -9.95
N THR A 127 5.49 12.19 -10.50
CA THR A 127 6.07 13.26 -9.67
C THR A 127 5.01 14.00 -8.85
N LEU A 128 3.82 14.23 -9.40
CA LEU A 128 2.67 14.78 -8.66
C LEU A 128 2.26 13.84 -7.52
N ILE A 129 2.16 12.53 -7.80
CA ILE A 129 1.85 11.50 -6.80
C ILE A 129 2.86 11.56 -5.64
N VAL A 130 4.16 11.60 -5.91
CA VAL A 130 5.17 11.71 -4.85
C VAL A 130 4.99 13.01 -4.05
N ARG A 131 4.73 14.13 -4.71
CA ARG A 131 4.63 15.43 -4.02
C ARG A 131 3.45 15.49 -3.04
N TYR A 132 2.29 14.97 -3.44
CA TYR A 132 1.07 15.06 -2.62
C TYR A 132 0.86 13.86 -1.70
N LEU A 133 1.19 12.64 -2.14
CA LEU A 133 0.81 11.42 -1.43
C LEU A 133 1.95 10.83 -0.58
N LYS A 134 3.20 11.28 -0.70
CA LYS A 134 4.32 10.69 0.07
C LYS A 134 4.09 10.66 1.58
N LYS A 135 3.62 11.77 2.17
CA LYS A 135 3.36 11.85 3.62
C LYS A 135 2.24 10.89 4.07
N PRO A 136 1.03 10.91 3.49
CA PRO A 136 -0.05 10.01 3.92
C PRO A 136 0.28 8.53 3.67
N ILE A 137 0.93 8.20 2.54
CA ILE A 137 1.36 6.83 2.25
C ILE A 137 2.31 6.32 3.33
N ASN A 138 3.31 7.12 3.70
CA ASN A 138 4.29 6.70 4.68
C ASN A 138 3.67 6.51 6.07
N SER A 139 2.65 7.30 6.45
CA SER A 139 1.89 7.04 7.68
C SER A 139 1.09 5.74 7.61
N LEU A 140 0.41 5.47 6.49
CA LEU A 140 -0.38 4.24 6.31
C LEU A 140 0.50 2.99 6.33
N PHE A 141 1.68 3.06 5.71
CA PHE A 141 2.63 1.94 5.70
C PHE A 141 3.34 1.73 7.03
N SER A 142 3.28 2.69 7.95
CA SER A 142 3.87 2.54 9.29
C SER A 142 2.94 1.86 10.30
N ASP A 143 1.63 1.83 10.03
CA ASP A 143 0.65 1.25 10.94
C ASP A 143 0.63 -0.29 10.83
N GLN A 144 1.22 -0.97 11.82
CA GLN A 144 1.36 -2.42 11.85
C GLN A 144 0.03 -3.16 11.75
N ASN A 145 -1.06 -2.57 12.24
CA ASN A 145 -2.37 -3.22 12.24
C ASN A 145 -2.98 -3.32 10.83
N PHE A 146 -2.57 -2.43 9.92
CA PHE A 146 -3.15 -2.32 8.58
C PHE A 146 -2.19 -2.70 7.46
N GLN A 147 -0.89 -2.87 7.74
CA GLN A 147 0.11 -3.25 6.75
C GLN A 147 -0.29 -4.51 5.96
N VAL A 148 -0.75 -5.57 6.61
CA VAL A 148 -1.13 -6.82 5.95
C VAL A 148 -2.42 -6.65 5.12
N LEU A 149 -3.40 -5.92 5.64
CA LEU A 149 -4.63 -5.65 4.91
C LEU A 149 -4.36 -4.81 3.65
N LEU A 150 -3.52 -3.79 3.76
CA LEU A 150 -3.08 -2.96 2.64
C LEU A 150 -2.37 -3.79 1.57
N MET A 151 -1.49 -4.70 1.99
CA MET A 151 -0.78 -5.61 1.10
C MET A 151 -1.74 -6.46 0.27
N ILE A 152 -2.74 -7.06 0.93
CA ILE A 152 -3.74 -7.91 0.27
C ILE A 152 -4.57 -7.08 -0.72
N LEU A 153 -4.98 -5.88 -0.33
CA LEU A 153 -5.78 -5.00 -1.19
C LEU A 153 -5.02 -4.57 -2.46
N GLN A 154 -3.76 -4.16 -2.30
CA GLN A 154 -2.88 -3.79 -3.42
C GLN A 154 -2.61 -4.98 -4.34
N LEU A 155 -2.39 -6.16 -3.77
CA LEU A 155 -2.21 -7.37 -4.57
C LEU A 155 -3.47 -7.74 -5.37
N ILE A 156 -4.66 -7.58 -4.78
CA ILE A 156 -5.94 -7.76 -5.48
C ILE A 156 -6.06 -6.77 -6.64
N LEU A 157 -5.78 -5.48 -6.41
CA LEU A 157 -5.83 -4.44 -7.44
C LEU A 157 -4.91 -4.77 -8.62
N LEU A 158 -3.66 -5.15 -8.32
CA LEU A 158 -2.67 -5.51 -9.34
C LEU A 158 -3.13 -6.71 -10.18
N VAL A 159 -3.71 -7.74 -9.54
CA VAL A 159 -4.25 -8.92 -10.24
C VAL A 159 -5.40 -8.54 -11.17
N ILE A 160 -6.30 -7.67 -10.73
CA ILE A 160 -7.43 -7.25 -11.56
C ILE A 160 -6.95 -6.40 -12.74
N PHE A 161 -6.03 -5.45 -12.54
CA PHE A 161 -5.41 -4.71 -13.63
C PHE A 161 -4.73 -5.63 -14.64
N TYR A 162 -3.97 -6.62 -14.17
CA TYR A 162 -3.36 -7.61 -15.04
C TYR A 162 -4.40 -8.37 -15.88
N PHE A 163 -5.43 -8.89 -15.23
CA PHE A 163 -6.49 -9.64 -15.91
C PHE A 163 -7.21 -8.77 -16.95
N PHE A 164 -7.48 -7.51 -16.59
CA PHE A 164 -8.14 -6.56 -17.47
C PHE A 164 -7.29 -6.21 -18.69
N ILE A 165 -6.00 -5.91 -18.52
CA ILE A 165 -5.07 -5.65 -19.63
C ILE A 165 -5.01 -6.85 -20.57
N GLN A 166 -4.89 -8.07 -20.03
CA GLN A 166 -4.83 -9.29 -20.85
C GLN A 166 -6.13 -9.56 -21.60
N LEU A 167 -7.27 -9.35 -20.96
CA LEU A 167 -8.58 -9.51 -21.59
C LEU A 167 -8.77 -8.48 -22.71
N ALA A 168 -8.43 -7.21 -22.46
CA ALA A 168 -8.55 -6.14 -23.44
C ALA A 168 -7.62 -6.33 -24.65
N ASN A 169 -6.42 -6.88 -24.43
CA ASN A 169 -5.50 -7.27 -25.50
C ASN A 169 -6.06 -8.41 -26.37
N LYS A 170 -6.58 -9.48 -25.76
CA LYS A 170 -7.16 -10.61 -26.50
C LYS A 170 -8.37 -10.24 -27.33
N VAL A 171 -9.22 -9.34 -26.83
CA VAL A 171 -10.42 -8.87 -27.54
C VAL A 171 -10.06 -7.84 -28.64
N GLY A 172 -8.81 -7.35 -28.69
CA GLY A 172 -8.35 -6.40 -29.70
C GLY A 172 -8.96 -5.00 -29.56
N VAL A 173 -9.50 -4.69 -28.38
CA VAL A 173 -10.26 -3.47 -28.10
C VAL A 173 -9.43 -2.44 -27.31
N TYR A 174 -8.25 -2.82 -26.81
CA TYR A 174 -7.39 -1.97 -25.99
C TYR A 174 -7.14 -0.57 -26.60
N ASP A 175 -6.83 -0.50 -27.89
CA ASP A 175 -6.56 0.77 -28.58
C ASP A 175 -7.78 1.66 -28.79
N LYS A 176 -8.97 1.06 -28.93
CA LYS A 176 -10.23 1.77 -29.17
C LYS A 176 -10.96 2.12 -27.86
N PHE A 177 -10.53 1.55 -26.75
CA PHE A 177 -11.21 1.62 -25.46
C PHE A 177 -10.34 2.22 -24.35
N THR A 178 -9.33 3.02 -24.70
CA THR A 178 -8.41 3.66 -23.75
C THR A 178 -9.14 4.49 -22.68
N PHE A 179 -10.15 5.29 -23.06
CA PHE A 179 -10.98 6.00 -22.07
C PHE A 179 -11.79 5.05 -21.19
N GLY A 180 -12.30 3.95 -21.76
CA GLY A 180 -13.01 2.93 -21.00
C GLY A 180 -12.09 2.20 -20.02
N THR A 181 -10.82 1.95 -20.37
CA THR A 181 -9.81 1.38 -19.46
C THR A 181 -9.52 2.32 -18.30
N LEU A 182 -9.44 3.64 -18.54
CA LEU A 182 -9.24 4.63 -17.49
C LEU A 182 -10.46 4.71 -16.56
N ILE A 183 -11.68 4.76 -17.12
CA ILE A 183 -12.93 4.78 -16.33
C ILE A 183 -13.04 3.52 -15.48
N PHE A 184 -12.75 2.35 -16.05
CA PHE A 184 -12.74 1.08 -15.32
C PHE A 184 -11.75 1.13 -14.16
N ALA A 185 -10.52 1.59 -14.40
CA ALA A 185 -9.50 1.71 -13.36
C ALA A 185 -9.90 2.69 -12.24
N ILE A 186 -10.56 3.81 -12.59
CA ILE A 186 -11.06 4.76 -11.59
C ILE A 186 -12.17 4.14 -10.74
N ILE A 187 -13.15 3.49 -11.36
CA ILE A 187 -14.26 2.82 -10.64
C ILE A 187 -13.69 1.76 -9.70
N GLU A 188 -12.73 0.98 -10.17
CA GLU A 188 -12.12 -0.07 -9.39
C GLU A 188 -11.32 0.48 -8.19
N CYS A 189 -10.53 1.53 -8.40
CA CYS A 189 -9.84 2.23 -7.31
C CYS A 189 -10.84 2.77 -6.27
N LEU A 190 -11.97 3.32 -6.70
CA LEU A 190 -13.02 3.81 -5.80
C LEU A 190 -13.68 2.68 -5.00
N LEU A 191 -13.97 1.53 -5.64
CA LEU A 191 -14.54 0.36 -4.97
C LEU A 191 -13.58 -0.17 -3.89
N LEU A 192 -12.30 -0.38 -4.24
CA LEU A 192 -11.30 -0.86 -3.29
C LEU A 192 -11.03 0.15 -2.17
N ALA A 193 -11.03 1.45 -2.47
CA ALA A 193 -10.95 2.50 -1.44
C ALA A 193 -12.14 2.45 -0.49
N GLY A 194 -13.36 2.19 -1.00
CA GLY A 194 -14.56 2.00 -0.18
C GLY A 194 -14.48 0.77 0.73
N VAL A 195 -13.97 -0.35 0.22
CA VAL A 195 -13.73 -1.56 1.02
C VAL A 195 -12.70 -1.29 2.11
N PHE A 196 -11.60 -0.61 1.76
CA PHE A 196 -10.54 -0.24 2.69
C PHE A 196 -11.06 0.66 3.81
N LEU A 197 -11.79 1.73 3.48
CA LEU A 197 -12.37 2.65 4.46
C LEU A 197 -13.31 1.91 5.42
N ASN A 198 -14.16 1.03 4.89
CA ASN A 198 -15.05 0.22 5.73
C ASN A 198 -14.29 -0.72 6.66
N ALA A 199 -13.26 -1.40 6.16
CA ALA A 199 -12.41 -2.28 6.97
C ALA A 199 -11.65 -1.51 8.04
N TYR A 200 -11.11 -0.34 7.69
CA TYR A 200 -10.41 0.57 8.60
C TYR A 200 -11.32 1.05 9.73
N LEU A 201 -12.50 1.57 9.40
CA LEU A 201 -13.48 2.04 10.38
C LEU A 201 -13.96 0.91 11.31
N ARG A 202 -14.21 -0.29 10.78
CA ARG A 202 -14.58 -1.46 11.59
C ARG A 202 -13.47 -1.87 12.55
N SER A 203 -12.22 -1.88 12.07
CA SER A 203 -11.06 -2.20 12.90
C SER A 203 -10.89 -1.18 14.04
N LYS A 204 -10.98 0.12 13.72
CA LYS A 204 -10.91 1.20 14.71
C LYS A 204 -11.99 1.08 15.78
N ARG A 205 -13.24 0.80 15.39
CA ARG A 205 -14.35 0.60 16.34
C ARG A 205 -14.10 -0.60 17.27
N ARG A 206 -13.62 -1.72 16.73
CA ARG A 206 -13.28 -2.91 17.53
C ARG A 206 -12.17 -2.63 18.53
N TYR A 207 -11.17 -1.84 18.13
CA TYR A 207 -10.08 -1.45 19.03
C TYR A 207 -10.56 -0.56 20.17
N GLN A 208 -11.38 0.45 19.86
CA GLN A 208 -11.98 1.33 20.87
C GLN A 208 -12.87 0.56 21.86
N ALA A 209 -13.73 -0.34 21.35
CA ALA A 209 -14.58 -1.17 22.20
C ALA A 209 -13.78 -2.07 23.17
N LYS A 210 -12.65 -2.63 22.72
CA LYS A 210 -11.75 -3.41 23.60
C LYS A 210 -11.11 -2.55 24.69
N LEU A 211 -10.69 -1.33 24.35
CA LEU A 211 -10.13 -0.38 25.31
C LEU A 211 -11.16 0.02 26.38
N GLU A 212 -12.38 0.35 25.96
CA GLU A 212 -13.48 0.67 26.88
C GLU A 212 -13.79 -0.51 27.81
N GLN A 213 -13.83 -1.74 27.26
CA GLN A 213 -14.04 -2.94 28.07
C GLN A 213 -12.93 -3.15 29.11
N GLN A 214 -11.66 -2.96 28.73
CA GLN A 214 -10.54 -3.04 29.67
C GLN A 214 -10.62 -1.97 30.77
N GLN A 215 -11.04 -0.74 30.43
CA GLN A 215 -11.23 0.32 31.42
C GLN A 215 -12.35 -0.02 32.41
N LEU A 216 -13.47 -0.59 31.93
CA LEU A 216 -14.57 -1.05 32.77
C LEU A 216 -14.14 -2.20 33.70
N ASP A 217 -13.41 -3.18 33.19
CA ASP A 217 -12.91 -4.31 34.00
C ASP A 217 -11.93 -3.84 35.07
N ASN A 218 -11.04 -2.89 34.73
CA ASN A 218 -10.14 -2.27 35.70
C ASN A 218 -10.94 -1.52 36.78
N LEU A 219 -11.89 -0.67 36.39
CA LEU A 219 -12.73 0.08 37.33
C LEU A 219 -13.48 -0.87 38.27
N ARG A 220 -14.08 -1.94 37.72
CA ARG A 220 -14.78 -2.95 38.51
C ARG A 220 -13.86 -3.63 39.53
N THR A 221 -12.63 -3.93 39.14
CA THR A 221 -11.62 -4.51 40.01
C THR A 221 -11.24 -3.57 41.15
N TYR A 222 -10.99 -2.30 40.83
CA TYR A 222 -10.70 -1.26 41.83
C TYR A 222 -11.87 -1.07 42.81
N THR A 223 -13.10 -1.01 42.32
CA THR A 223 -14.29 -0.88 43.19
C THR A 223 -14.42 -2.06 44.13
N LYS A 224 -14.20 -3.30 43.65
CA LYS A 224 -14.24 -4.51 44.48
C LYS A 224 -13.16 -4.49 45.57
N GLN A 225 -11.96 -4.03 45.25
CA GLN A 225 -10.89 -3.85 46.25
C GLN A 225 -11.25 -2.79 47.29
N LEU A 226 -11.89 -1.69 46.87
CA LEU A 226 -12.36 -0.63 47.74
C LEU A 226 -13.42 -1.13 48.72
N GLU A 227 -14.42 -1.88 48.24
CA GLU A 227 -15.47 -2.49 49.07
C GLU A 227 -14.89 -3.47 50.10
N GLN A 228 -13.91 -4.29 49.69
CA GLN A 228 -13.20 -5.18 50.60
C GLN A 228 -12.44 -4.41 51.69
N SER A 229 -11.79 -3.31 51.32
CA SER A 229 -11.08 -2.43 52.26
C SER A 229 -12.05 -1.77 53.26
N GLN A 230 -13.18 -1.23 52.79
CA GLN A 230 -14.22 -0.66 53.65
C GLN A 230 -14.81 -1.69 54.62
N THR A 231 -15.05 -2.92 54.14
CA THR A 231 -15.57 -4.01 54.97
C THR A 231 -14.58 -4.39 56.07
N LYS A 232 -13.27 -4.47 55.74
CA LYS A 232 -12.20 -4.68 56.72
C LYS A 232 -12.14 -3.55 57.75
N LEU A 233 -12.22 -2.30 57.31
CA LEU A 233 -12.19 -1.13 58.19
C LEU A 233 -13.42 -1.09 59.13
N ARG A 234 -14.59 -1.48 58.64
CA ARG A 234 -15.82 -1.60 59.45
C ARG A 234 -15.67 -2.69 60.53
N LYS A 235 -15.13 -3.86 60.18
CA LYS A 235 -14.80 -4.92 61.15
C LYS A 235 -13.79 -4.42 62.18
N PHE A 236 -12.69 -3.83 61.74
CA PHE A 236 -11.66 -3.28 62.62
C PHE A 236 -12.24 -2.26 63.62
N ARG A 237 -13.08 -1.33 63.16
CA ARG A 237 -13.75 -0.35 64.03
C ARG A 237 -14.69 -1.02 65.05
N HIS A 238 -15.43 -2.04 64.63
CA HIS A 238 -16.31 -2.81 65.51
C HIS A 238 -15.52 -3.54 66.61
N ASP A 239 -14.44 -4.22 66.23
CA ASP A 239 -13.60 -4.98 67.16
C ASP A 239 -12.88 -4.04 68.14
N TYR A 240 -12.42 -2.88 67.67
CA TYR A 240 -11.83 -1.84 68.52
C TYR A 240 -12.82 -1.28 69.54
N LYS A 241 -14.09 -1.08 69.14
CA LYS A 241 -15.15 -0.64 70.06
C LYS A 241 -15.38 -1.67 71.17
N ASN A 242 -15.42 -2.95 70.83
CA ASN A 242 -15.61 -4.03 71.80
C ASN A 242 -14.45 -4.11 72.79
N MET A 243 -13.21 -3.92 72.33
CA MET A 243 -12.02 -3.94 73.16
C MET A 243 -11.98 -2.75 74.15
N LEU A 244 -12.42 -1.56 73.72
CA LEU A 244 -12.57 -0.40 74.60
C LEU A 244 -13.68 -0.59 75.64
N LEU A 245 -14.82 -1.17 75.24
CA LEU A 245 -15.91 -1.49 76.16
C LEU A 245 -15.47 -2.48 77.24
N SER A 246 -14.76 -3.55 76.85
CA SER A 246 -14.25 -4.52 77.82
C SER A 246 -13.23 -3.90 78.78
N LEU A 247 -12.42 -2.93 78.32
CA LEU A 247 -11.53 -2.17 79.18
C LEU A 247 -12.28 -1.24 80.14
N SER A 248 -13.36 -0.59 79.70
CA SER A 248 -14.16 0.29 80.56
C SER A 248 -14.99 -0.45 81.61
N GLU A 249 -15.38 -1.71 81.36
CA GLU A 249 -16.09 -2.55 82.33
C GLU A 249 -15.16 -3.13 83.42
N LEU A 250 -13.84 -3.08 83.22
CA LEU A 250 -12.80 -3.56 84.14
C LEU A 250 -12.32 -2.48 85.13
N THR A 251 -12.76 -1.23 84.97
CA THR A 251 -12.48 -0.07 85.85
C THR A 251 -13.75 0.38 86.54
#